data_AF-A0A352WSA3-F1
#
_entry.id   AF-A0A352WSA3-F1
#
_cell.length_a   1.000
_cell.length_b   1.000
_cell.length_c   1.000
_cell.angle_alpha   90.00
_cell.angle_beta   90.00
_cell.angle_gamma   90.00
#
_symmetry.space_group_name_H-M   'P 1'
#
loop_
_entity.id
_entity.type
_entity.pdbx_description
1 polymer ?
#
loop_
_entity_poly.entity_id
_entity_poly.type
_entity_poly.pdbx_seq_one_letter_code
_entity_poly.pdbx_strand_id
1 'polypeptide(L)'
;LGRHPRSGVGYYEPGHYCFVLVDGRKTGYSRGLSMKEFSQLFQDLGCVAAYNLDGGKSAVMTYHDKVVNQPVGGGRSVSDCLIITEVKK
;
A
#
# COMPACT_ATOMS: atom_id res chain seq x y z
N LEU A 1 -15.21 2.48 -9.78
CA LEU A 1 -14.24 2.86 -8.72
C LEU A 1 -13.09 3.63 -9.36
N GLY A 2 -12.93 4.92 -9.01
CA GLY A 2 -11.91 5.78 -9.60
C GLY A 2 -10.48 5.42 -9.18
N ARG A 3 -9.53 6.22 -9.66
CA ARG A 3 -8.13 6.13 -9.26
C ARG A 3 -7.92 6.80 -7.91
N HIS A 4 -7.35 6.06 -6.99
CA HIS A 4 -7.09 6.53 -5.63
C HIS A 4 -5.73 6.05 -5.17
N PRO A 5 -5.16 6.68 -4.12
CA PRO A 5 -4.11 6.04 -3.35
C PRO A 5 -4.59 4.67 -2.86
N ARG A 6 -3.71 3.67 -2.90
CA ARG A 6 -4.00 2.29 -2.52
C ARG A 6 -2.95 1.77 -1.56
N SER A 7 -3.34 0.85 -0.70
CA SER A 7 -2.43 0.02 0.07
C SER A 7 -2.92 -1.43 -0.03
N GLY A 8 -2.00 -2.37 0.03
CA GLY A 8 -2.32 -3.78 -0.07
C GLY A 8 -1.14 -4.66 0.32
N VAL A 9 -1.45 -5.91 0.61
CA VAL A 9 -0.48 -6.96 0.90
C VAL A 9 -0.58 -8.04 -0.16
N GLY A 10 0.56 -8.43 -0.73
CA GLY A 10 0.72 -9.52 -1.66
C GLY A 10 1.38 -10.72 -0.99
N TYR A 11 0.95 -11.90 -1.36
CA TYR A 11 1.49 -13.19 -0.92
C TYR A 11 2.12 -13.92 -2.10
N TYR A 12 3.36 -14.36 -1.94
CA TYR A 12 4.05 -15.22 -2.90
C TYR A 12 3.95 -16.68 -2.46
N GLU A 13 4.46 -16.98 -1.27
CA GLU A 13 4.55 -18.30 -0.67
C GLU A 13 4.79 -18.16 0.85
N PRO A 14 4.76 -19.24 1.66
CA PRO A 14 4.88 -19.13 3.12
C PRO A 14 6.15 -18.38 3.53
N GLY A 15 5.99 -17.30 4.30
CA GLY A 15 7.10 -16.46 4.77
C GLY A 15 7.56 -15.37 3.78
N HIS A 16 6.99 -15.31 2.57
CA HIS A 16 7.36 -14.32 1.56
C HIS A 16 6.15 -13.48 1.13
N TYR A 17 6.19 -12.20 1.51
CA TYR A 17 5.10 -11.25 1.30
C TYR A 17 5.66 -9.92 0.77
N CYS A 18 4.85 -9.15 0.05
CA CYS A 18 5.14 -7.75 -0.25
C CYS A 18 4.03 -6.83 0.26
N PHE A 19 4.43 -5.61 0.61
CA PHE A 19 3.50 -4.52 0.92
C PHE A 19 3.61 -3.52 -0.21
N VAL A 20 2.48 -3.21 -0.83
CA VAL A 20 2.44 -2.26 -1.93
C VAL A 20 1.61 -1.07 -1.51
N LEU A 21 2.20 0.11 -1.65
CA LEU A 21 1.52 1.38 -1.50
C LEU A 21 1.62 2.17 -2.79
N VAL A 22 0.50 2.73 -3.21
CA VAL A 22 0.39 3.61 -4.36
C VAL A 22 -0.10 4.96 -3.87
N ASP A 23 0.69 6.02 -4.06
CA ASP A 23 0.21 7.38 -3.85
C ASP A 23 -0.86 7.76 -4.88
N GLY A 24 -1.58 8.86 -4.67
CA GLY A 24 -2.58 9.31 -5.63
C GLY A 24 -3.06 10.72 -5.34
N ARG A 25 -3.90 11.26 -6.23
CA ARG A 25 -4.45 12.64 -6.13
C ARG A 25 -3.35 13.72 -6.08
N LYS A 26 -2.19 13.45 -6.68
CA LYS A 26 -1.08 14.40 -6.82
C LYS A 26 -0.72 14.61 -8.29
N THR A 27 -1.13 15.74 -8.84
CA THR A 27 -0.82 16.14 -10.23
C THR A 27 0.69 16.17 -10.46
N GLY A 28 1.15 15.62 -11.58
CA GLY A 28 2.58 15.55 -11.93
C GLY A 28 3.40 14.47 -11.19
N TYR A 29 2.79 13.76 -10.23
CA TYR A 29 3.49 12.73 -9.45
C TYR A 29 2.76 11.38 -9.48
N SER A 30 1.53 11.32 -8.94
CA SER A 30 0.72 10.12 -8.97
C SER A 30 -0.77 10.41 -9.04
N ARG A 31 -1.40 9.82 -10.06
CA ARG A 31 -2.87 9.77 -10.23
C ARG A 31 -3.53 8.68 -9.38
N GLY A 32 -2.75 7.76 -8.80
CA GLY A 32 -3.24 6.56 -8.14
C GLY A 32 -3.76 5.50 -9.12
N LEU A 33 -4.23 4.38 -8.57
CA LEU A 33 -4.71 3.25 -9.36
C LEU A 33 -6.20 2.98 -9.12
N SER A 34 -6.88 2.57 -10.19
CA SER A 34 -8.16 1.89 -10.09
C SER A 34 -7.96 0.52 -9.43
N MET A 35 -9.05 -0.09 -8.96
CA MET A 35 -8.95 -1.43 -8.33
C MET A 35 -8.42 -2.48 -9.32
N LYS A 36 -8.81 -2.40 -10.60
CA LYS A 36 -8.35 -3.32 -11.64
C LYS A 36 -6.84 -3.18 -11.89
N GLU A 37 -6.34 -1.95 -12.00
CA GLU A 37 -4.89 -1.72 -12.17
C GLU A 37 -4.10 -2.14 -10.93
N PHE A 38 -4.67 -1.95 -9.73
CA PHE A 38 -4.01 -2.38 -8.51
C PHE A 38 -3.95 -3.91 -8.39
N SER A 39 -5.01 -4.61 -8.80
CA SER A 39 -5.00 -6.07 -8.92
C SER A 39 -4.01 -6.55 -9.98
N GLN A 40 -3.94 -5.87 -11.14
CA GLN A 40 -2.97 -6.19 -12.18
C GLN A 40 -1.53 -6.00 -11.68
N LEU A 41 -1.25 -4.94 -10.94
CA LEU A 41 0.07 -4.70 -10.35
C LEU A 41 0.53 -5.88 -9.47
N PHE A 42 -0.34 -6.44 -8.64
CA PHE A 42 0.03 -7.63 -7.85
C PHE A 42 0.27 -8.86 -8.71
N GLN A 43 -0.50 -9.07 -9.78
CA GLN A 43 -0.25 -10.16 -10.73
C GLN A 43 1.10 -9.98 -11.44
N ASP A 44 1.40 -8.76 -11.90
CA ASP A 44 2.66 -8.43 -12.58
C ASP A 44 3.88 -8.57 -11.64
N LEU A 45 3.69 -8.29 -10.35
CA LEU A 45 4.70 -8.53 -9.31
C LEU A 45 4.90 -10.02 -8.98
N GLY A 46 4.03 -10.91 -9.47
CA GLY A 46 4.11 -12.36 -9.25
C GLY A 46 3.40 -12.87 -8.00
N CYS A 47 2.50 -12.10 -7.39
CA CYS A 47 1.77 -12.55 -6.21
C CYS A 47 0.72 -13.61 -6.57
N VAL A 48 0.66 -14.68 -5.79
CA VAL A 48 -0.35 -15.76 -5.91
C VAL A 48 -1.70 -15.29 -5.35
N ALA A 49 -1.67 -14.47 -4.31
CA ALA A 49 -2.85 -13.82 -3.75
C ALA A 49 -2.50 -12.39 -3.30
N ALA A 50 -3.51 -11.52 -3.28
CA ALA A 50 -3.35 -10.16 -2.78
C ALA A 50 -4.63 -9.64 -2.14
N TYR A 51 -4.48 -8.83 -1.10
CA TYR A 51 -5.57 -8.18 -0.39
C TYR A 51 -5.42 -6.67 -0.48
N ASN A 52 -6.49 -6.00 -0.93
CA ASN A 52 -6.58 -4.55 -0.86
C ASN A 52 -6.95 -4.13 0.57
N LEU A 53 -6.23 -3.14 1.09
CA LEU A 53 -6.47 -2.54 2.40
C LEU A 53 -7.08 -1.13 2.25
N ASP A 54 -7.25 -0.42 3.37
CA ASP A 54 -7.77 0.95 3.34
C ASP A 54 -6.77 1.91 2.66
N GLY A 55 -7.27 2.64 1.67
CA GLY A 55 -6.48 3.54 0.82
C GLY A 55 -6.81 5.01 1.04
N GLY A 56 -6.75 5.80 -0.01
CA GLY A 56 -7.08 7.23 0.07
C GLY A 56 -6.16 7.98 1.05
N LYS A 57 -6.73 8.74 1.99
CA LYS A 57 -5.94 9.46 3.00
C LYS A 57 -5.30 8.53 4.04
N SER A 58 -5.72 7.27 4.11
CA SER A 58 -5.16 6.26 5.03
C SER A 58 -3.88 5.63 4.48
N ALA A 59 -3.60 5.79 3.19
CA ALA A 59 -2.43 5.19 2.56
C ALA A 59 -1.15 5.89 3.04
N VAL A 60 -0.53 5.30 4.06
CA VAL A 60 0.76 5.70 4.63
C VAL A 60 1.61 4.45 4.81
N MET A 61 2.88 4.52 4.44
CA MET A 61 3.87 3.48 4.68
C MET A 61 5.09 4.10 5.34
N THR A 62 5.60 3.43 6.37
CA THR A 62 6.85 3.78 7.02
C THR A 62 7.89 2.69 6.80
N TYR A 63 9.15 3.10 6.70
CA TYR A 63 10.31 2.22 6.68
C TYR A 63 11.39 2.86 7.54
N HIS A 64 11.88 2.13 8.55
CA HIS A 64 12.85 2.63 9.54
C HIS A 64 12.44 4.00 10.12
N ASP A 65 11.22 4.05 10.68
CA ASP A 65 10.63 5.23 11.32
C ASP A 65 10.45 6.47 10.41
N LYS A 66 10.53 6.30 9.10
CA LYS A 66 10.34 7.37 8.12
C LYS A 66 9.21 7.06 7.17
N VAL A 67 8.34 8.03 6.91
CA VAL A 67 7.32 7.95 5.86
C VAL A 67 8.03 7.89 4.51
N VAL A 68 7.73 6.85 3.71
CA VAL A 68 8.38 6.64 2.40
C VAL A 68 7.51 7.04 1.22
N ASN A 69 6.26 7.40 1.46
CA ASN A 69 5.33 7.85 0.43
C ASN A 69 4.96 9.33 0.59
N GLN A 70 4.06 9.81 -0.25
CA GLN A 70 3.53 11.16 -0.22
C GLN A 70 2.03 11.19 0.14
N PRO A 71 1.66 11.04 1.42
CA PRO A 71 0.27 10.96 1.85
C PRO A 71 -0.57 12.16 1.42
N VAL A 72 -1.81 11.91 1.04
CA VAL A 72 -2.76 12.97 0.66
C VAL A 72 -3.07 13.84 1.88
N GLY A 73 -2.56 15.07 1.89
CA GLY A 73 -2.75 16.01 3.00
C GLY A 73 -2.06 15.59 4.30
N GLY A 74 -0.96 14.85 4.23
CA GLY A 74 -0.21 14.37 5.40
C GLY A 74 -0.76 13.07 6.02
N GLY A 75 -1.85 12.52 5.46
CA GLY A 75 -2.49 11.30 5.95
C GLY A 75 -3.71 11.57 6.84
N ARG A 76 -4.20 10.54 7.51
CA ARG A 76 -5.23 10.64 8.57
C ARG A 76 -4.93 9.64 9.68
N SER A 77 -5.50 9.86 10.86
CA SER A 77 -5.48 8.86 11.93
C SER A 77 -6.19 7.58 11.47
N VAL A 78 -5.55 6.45 11.71
CA VAL A 78 -6.05 5.09 11.45
C VAL A 78 -6.15 4.32 12.76
N SER A 79 -7.09 3.39 12.87
CA SER A 79 -7.26 2.57 14.08
C SER A 79 -6.22 1.45 14.17
N ASP A 80 -5.83 0.89 13.03
CA ASP A 80 -5.04 -0.33 12.93
C ASP A 80 -4.00 -0.23 11.81
N CYS A 81 -2.96 -1.06 11.89
CA CYS A 81 -1.91 -1.16 10.88
C CYS A 81 -1.35 -2.58 10.78
N LEU A 82 -0.73 -2.89 9.65
CA LEU A 82 0.13 -4.06 9.51
C LEU A 82 1.58 -3.63 9.69
N ILE A 83 2.30 -4.30 10.59
CA ILE A 83 3.70 -4.01 10.90
C ILE A 83 4.50 -5.31 10.76
N ILE A 84 5.63 -5.23 10.08
CA ILE A 84 6.69 -6.24 10.17
C ILE A 84 7.82 -5.63 11.00
N THR A 85 8.18 -6.33 12.06
CA THR A 85 9.25 -5.94 12.97
C THR A 85 9.96 -7.19 13.47
N GLU A 86 11.21 -7.03 13.90
CA GLU A 86 11.88 -8.04 14.70
C GLU A 86 11.06 -8.35 15.95
N VAL A 87 10.92 -9.64 16.25
CA VAL A 87 10.32 -10.08 17.50
C VAL A 87 11.35 -9.82 18.59
N LYS A 88 10.99 -8.99 19.57
CA LYS A 88 11.82 -8.84 20.77
C LYS A 88 11.92 -10.22 21.43
N LYS A 89 13.15 -10.74 21.55
CA LYS A 89 13.44 -11.95 22.33
C LYS A 89 13.16 -11.71 23.80
#